data_AF-A0A4V6B7V7-F1
#
_entry.id   AF-A0A4V6B7V7-F1
#
_cell.length_a   1.000
_cell.length_b   1.000
_cell.length_c   1.000
_cell.angle_alpha   90.00
_cell.angle_beta   90.00
_cell.angle_gamma   90.00
#
_symmetry.space_group_name_H-M   'P 1'
#
loop_
_entity.id
_entity.type
_entity.pdbx_description
1 polymer ?
#
loop_
_entity_poly.entity_id
_entity_poly.type
_entity_poly.pdbx_seq_one_letter_code
_entity_poly.pdbx_strand_id
1 'polypeptide(L)'
;MDGKALDVYLGEGVFEHAASIEPIWQERTHALKGLPGIVDIRNLGLLAGIELSEDAATGKAMAKKVYDYCFEQGVLIRPVAIQSSFLRRLSSPRQKSTRCFRRSPMA
;
A
#
# COMPACT_ATOMS: atom_id res chain seq x y z
N MET A 1 -20.62 27.95 -21.00
CA MET A 1 -19.37 27.14 -20.97
C MET A 1 -19.65 26.08 -19.92
N ASP A 2 -20.05 24.89 -20.35
CA ASP A 2 -20.65 23.91 -19.44
C ASP A 2 -19.53 23.01 -18.90
N GLY A 3 -18.82 23.52 -17.90
CA GLY A 3 -17.73 22.86 -17.18
C GLY A 3 -18.25 21.84 -16.18
N LYS A 4 -19.01 20.84 -16.65
CA LYS A 4 -19.86 19.94 -15.85
C LYS A 4 -19.23 19.35 -14.58
N ALA A 5 -17.93 19.05 -14.56
CA ALA A 5 -17.25 18.49 -13.38
C ALA A 5 -16.66 19.54 -12.44
N LEU A 6 -16.07 20.62 -12.98
CA LEU A 6 -15.45 21.65 -12.16
C LEU A 6 -16.51 22.49 -11.43
N ASP A 7 -17.62 22.77 -12.11
CA ASP A 7 -18.77 23.46 -11.52
C ASP A 7 -19.34 22.68 -10.33
N VAL A 8 -19.34 21.34 -10.39
CA VAL A 8 -19.72 20.47 -9.26
C VAL A 8 -18.70 20.54 -8.13
N TYR A 9 -17.40 20.43 -8.42
CA TYR A 9 -16.38 20.53 -7.39
C TYR A 9 -16.45 21.82 -6.59
N LEU A 10 -16.68 22.95 -7.28
CA LEU A 10 -16.79 24.27 -6.68
C LEU A 10 -18.17 24.47 -6.02
N GLY A 11 -19.26 24.04 -6.66
CA GLY A 11 -20.62 24.25 -6.20
C GLY A 11 -21.02 23.38 -5.01
N GLU A 12 -20.48 22.17 -4.91
CA GLU A 12 -20.78 21.21 -3.84
C GLU A 12 -19.70 21.16 -2.74
N GLY A 13 -18.63 21.95 -2.85
CA GLY A 13 -17.58 22.02 -1.84
C GLY A 13 -16.82 20.70 -1.68
N VAL A 14 -16.54 20.01 -2.78
CA VAL A 14 -15.96 18.66 -2.76
C VAL A 14 -14.56 18.65 -2.13
N PHE A 15 -13.78 19.71 -2.33
CA PHE A 15 -12.43 19.82 -1.76
C PHE A 15 -12.46 20.08 -0.27
N GLU A 16 -13.35 20.96 0.20
CA GLU A 16 -13.57 21.25 1.61
C GLU A 16 -14.07 20.00 2.35
N HIS A 17 -15.00 19.26 1.73
CA HIS A 17 -15.44 17.99 2.26
C HIS A 17 -14.28 17.00 2.37
N ALA A 18 -13.51 16.79 1.30
CA ALA A 18 -12.36 15.89 1.30
C ALA A 18 -11.33 16.26 2.38
N ALA A 19 -11.01 17.55 2.52
CA ALA A 19 -10.12 18.04 3.57
C ALA A 19 -10.68 17.82 4.99
N SER A 20 -12.01 17.91 5.16
CA SER A 20 -12.65 17.65 6.46
C SER A 20 -12.58 16.18 6.90
N ILE A 21 -12.59 15.24 5.95
CA ILE A 21 -12.54 13.80 6.23
C ILE A 21 -11.12 13.21 6.18
N GLU A 22 -10.14 13.93 5.63
CA GLU A 22 -8.74 13.50 5.57
C GLU A 22 -8.13 13.14 6.95
N PRO A 23 -8.31 13.92 8.03
CA PRO A 23 -7.72 13.58 9.33
C PRO A 23 -8.21 12.25 9.89
N ILE A 24 -9.52 11.98 9.82
CA ILE A 24 -10.10 10.71 10.28
C ILE A 24 -9.70 9.56 9.37
N TRP A 25 -9.63 9.78 8.06
CA TRP A 25 -9.12 8.78 7.12
C TRP A 25 -7.67 8.39 7.44
N GLN A 26 -6.81 9.37 7.68
CA GLN A 26 -5.43 9.15 8.07
C GLN A 26 -5.33 8.37 9.39
N GLU A 27 -6.05 8.78 10.42
CA GLU A 27 -6.06 8.11 11.72
C GLU A 27 -6.47 6.63 11.58
N ARG A 28 -7.58 6.36 10.87
CA ARG A 28 -8.10 4.99 10.68
C ARG A 28 -7.18 4.12 9.84
N THR A 29 -6.59 4.69 8.79
CA THR A 29 -5.63 3.96 7.95
C THR A 29 -4.39 3.59 8.76
N HIS A 30 -3.81 4.55 9.50
CA HIS A 30 -2.61 4.31 10.30
C HIS A 30 -2.85 3.49 11.56
N ALA A 31 -4.10 3.34 12.02
CA ALA A 31 -4.47 2.43 13.11
C ALA A 31 -4.16 0.96 12.80
N LEU A 32 -3.95 0.61 11.53
CA LEU A 32 -3.52 -0.73 11.13
C LEU A 32 -2.04 -1.01 11.47
N LYS A 33 -1.26 0.03 11.80
CA LYS A 33 0.18 -0.12 12.09
C LYS A 33 0.41 -1.11 13.23
N GLY A 34 1.36 -2.02 13.02
CA GLY A 34 1.72 -3.05 14.00
C GLY A 34 0.92 -4.34 13.89
N LEU A 35 -0.12 -4.40 13.04
CA LEU A 35 -0.79 -5.66 12.73
C LEU A 35 0.13 -6.61 11.93
N PRO A 36 0.01 -7.93 12.12
CA PRO A 36 0.79 -8.91 11.38
C PRO A 36 0.63 -8.75 9.86
N GLY A 37 1.74 -8.78 9.14
CA GLY A 37 1.77 -8.70 7.68
C GLY A 37 1.80 -7.27 7.11
N ILE A 38 1.65 -6.23 7.93
CA ILE A 38 1.77 -4.83 7.51
C ILE A 38 3.20 -4.35 7.67
N VAL A 39 3.83 -3.94 6.57
CA VAL A 39 5.21 -3.47 6.52
C VAL A 39 5.29 -1.95 6.55
N ASP A 40 4.45 -1.30 5.76
CA ASP A 40 4.43 0.15 5.62
C ASP A 40 3.02 0.66 5.32
N ILE A 41 2.74 1.89 5.74
CA ILE A 41 1.48 2.60 5.50
C ILE A 41 1.81 4.03 5.09
N ARG A 42 1.32 4.44 3.92
CA ARG A 42 1.50 5.79 3.38
C ARG A 42 0.17 6.36 2.93
N ASN A 43 -0.06 7.66 3.14
CA ASN A 43 -1.27 8.35 2.71
C ASN A 43 -0.97 9.76 2.19
N LEU A 44 -1.85 10.25 1.33
CA LEU A 44 -1.92 11.65 0.89
C LEU A 44 -3.38 11.96 0.55
N GLY A 45 -4.02 12.90 1.26
CA GLY A 45 -5.45 13.08 1.16
C GLY A 45 -6.20 11.79 1.51
N LEU A 46 -7.18 11.43 0.69
CA LEU A 46 -8.00 10.24 0.84
C LEU A 46 -7.45 8.99 0.13
N LEU A 47 -6.20 9.04 -0.32
CA LEU A 47 -5.51 7.90 -0.89
C LEU A 47 -4.57 7.28 0.14
N ALA A 48 -4.66 5.96 0.33
CA ALA A 48 -3.76 5.18 1.17
C ALA A 48 -3.12 4.03 0.38
N GLY A 49 -1.82 3.81 0.61
CA GLY A 49 -1.09 2.64 0.18
C GLY A 49 -0.64 1.83 1.40
N ILE A 50 -0.91 0.53 1.40
CA ILE A 50 -0.54 -0.40 2.47
C ILE A 50 0.35 -1.48 1.86
N GLU A 51 1.58 -1.60 2.37
CA GLU A 51 2.53 -2.62 1.94
C GLU A 51 2.36 -3.88 2.78
N LEU A 52 2.07 -5.00 2.11
CA LEU A 52 1.81 -6.30 2.72
C LEU A 52 3.01 -7.20 2.46
N SER A 53 3.76 -7.55 3.52
CA SER A 53 5.04 -8.30 3.46
C SER A 53 6.19 -7.65 2.68
N GLU A 54 7.43 -7.92 3.12
CA GLU A 54 8.64 -7.50 2.41
C GLU A 54 8.90 -8.39 1.18
N ASP A 55 8.48 -9.65 1.22
CA ASP A 55 8.60 -10.61 0.12
C ASP A 55 7.46 -10.48 -0.89
N ALA A 56 7.82 -10.57 -2.17
CA ALA A 56 6.94 -10.33 -3.31
C ALA A 56 5.81 -11.35 -3.42
N ALA A 57 6.19 -12.62 -3.32
CA ALA A 57 5.27 -13.74 -3.52
C ALA A 57 4.26 -13.77 -2.37
N THR A 58 4.77 -13.63 -1.14
CA THR A 58 3.97 -13.56 0.08
C THR A 58 3.05 -12.35 0.07
N GLY A 59 3.56 -11.18 -0.33
CA GLY A 59 2.78 -9.95 -0.42
C GLY A 59 1.66 -10.03 -1.45
N LYS A 60 1.93 -10.59 -2.63
CA LYS A 60 0.90 -10.81 -3.66
C LYS A 60 -0.19 -11.78 -3.18
N ALA A 61 0.19 -12.87 -2.51
CA ALA A 61 -0.76 -13.83 -1.96
C ALA A 61 -1.64 -13.21 -0.86
N MET A 62 -1.05 -12.40 0.04
CA MET A 62 -1.80 -11.68 1.06
C MET A 62 -2.72 -10.61 0.47
N ALA A 63 -2.24 -9.83 -0.49
CA ALA A 63 -3.03 -8.80 -1.17
C ALA A 63 -4.29 -9.39 -1.83
N LYS A 64 -4.19 -10.60 -2.42
CA LYS A 64 -5.37 -11.31 -2.93
C LYS A 64 -6.37 -11.64 -1.83
N LYS A 65 -5.90 -12.19 -0.70
CA LYS A 65 -6.79 -12.54 0.43
C LYS A 65 -7.48 -11.31 1.02
N VAL A 66 -6.76 -10.21 1.18
CA VAL A 66 -7.31 -8.94 1.67
C VAL A 66 -8.33 -8.39 0.67
N TYR A 67 -8.04 -8.47 -0.63
CA TYR A 67 -8.98 -8.07 -1.68
C TYR A 67 -10.27 -8.90 -1.62
N ASP A 68 -10.16 -10.23 -1.60
CA ASP A 68 -11.33 -11.11 -1.57
C ASP A 68 -12.20 -10.79 -0.33
N TYR A 69 -11.57 -10.64 0.84
CA TYR A 69 -12.27 -10.27 2.08
C TYR A 69 -12.96 -8.91 1.98
N CYS A 70 -12.24 -7.85 1.56
CA CYS A 70 -12.83 -6.52 1.43
C CYS A 70 -13.98 -6.52 0.43
N PHE A 71 -13.82 -7.21 -0.70
CA PHE A 71 -14.83 -7.30 -1.74
C PHE A 71 -16.11 -8.00 -1.25
N GLU A 72 -15.97 -9.09 -0.50
CA GLU A 72 -17.10 -9.78 0.17
C GLU A 72 -17.82 -8.88 1.19
N GLN A 73 -17.11 -7.93 1.81
CA GLN A 73 -17.68 -6.92 2.70
C GLN A 73 -18.21 -5.67 1.97
N GLY A 74 -18.27 -5.68 0.63
CA GLY A 74 -18.75 -4.55 -0.16
C GLY A 74 -17.76 -3.38 -0.28
N VAL A 75 -16.49 -3.61 0.06
CA VAL A 75 -15.41 -2.61 -0.02
C VAL A 75 -14.49 -2.94 -1.19
N LEU A 76 -14.44 -2.06 -2.19
CA LEU A 76 -13.51 -2.21 -3.30
C LEU A 76 -12.15 -1.62 -2.93
N ILE A 77 -11.13 -2.48 -2.89
CA ILE A 77 -9.72 -2.06 -2.82
C ILE A 77 -9.02 -2.39 -4.13
N ARG A 78 -7.92 -1.67 -4.42
CA ARG A 78 -7.11 -1.89 -5.61
C ARG A 78 -5.74 -2.47 -5.22
N PRO A 79 -5.53 -3.79 -5.33
CA PRO A 79 -4.20 -4.36 -5.19
C PRO A 79 -3.31 -3.85 -6.33
N VAL A 80 -2.22 -3.18 -5.98
CA VAL A 80 -1.20 -2.76 -6.95
C VAL A 80 0.10 -3.42 -6.55
N ALA A 81 0.76 -4.10 -7.49
CA ALA A 81 2.03 -4.79 -7.27
C ALA A 81 3.21 -3.80 -7.23
N ILE A 82 3.11 -2.75 -6.41
CA ILE A 82 4.22 -1.84 -6.14
C ILE A 82 4.98 -2.40 -4.95
N GLN A 83 5.82 -3.40 -5.20
CA GLN A 83 6.90 -3.65 -4.25
C GLN A 83 7.83 -2.46 -4.35
N SER A 84 7.94 -1.69 -3.27
CA SER A 84 8.82 -0.54 -3.14
C SER A 84 10.29 -0.97 -3.11
N SER A 85 10.78 -1.64 -4.14
CA SER A 85 12.22 -1.82 -4.40
C SER A 85 12.95 -0.47 -4.51
N PHE A 86 12.23 0.66 -4.60
CA PHE A 86 12.81 1.99 -4.75
C PHE A 86 13.32 2.60 -3.44
N LEU A 87 12.85 2.16 -2.26
CA LEU A 87 13.30 2.70 -0.97
C LEU A 87 13.95 1.67 -0.04
N ARG A 88 14.13 0.42 -0.50
CA ARG A 88 14.93 -0.56 0.22
C ARG A 88 16.37 -0.51 -0.27
N ARG A 89 17.15 0.41 0.32
CA ARG A 89 18.62 0.37 0.55
C ARG A 89 19.44 1.54 0.00
N LEU A 90 19.26 2.73 0.60
CA LEU A 90 20.34 3.73 0.67
C LEU A 90 21.06 3.78 2.04
N SER A 91 20.59 3.01 3.04
CA SER A 91 21.09 3.09 4.41
C SER A 91 21.63 1.79 5.02
N SER A 92 21.90 0.73 4.23
CA SER A 92 22.48 -0.50 4.80
C SER A 92 23.90 -0.75 4.29
N PRO A 93 24.93 -0.46 5.11
CA PRO A 93 26.22 -1.08 4.95
C PRO A 93 26.13 -2.56 5.34
N ARG A 94 26.82 -3.42 4.58
CA ARG A 94 26.92 -4.89 4.70
C ARG A 94 25.82 -5.66 3.99
N GLN A 95 25.99 -5.84 2.69
CA GLN A 95 25.59 -7.10 2.06
C GLN A 95 26.78 -8.05 2.25
N LYS A 96 26.66 -9.05 3.15
CA LYS A 96 27.60 -10.17 3.18
C LYS A 96 27.25 -11.09 2.01
N SER A 97 27.75 -10.76 0.83
CA SER A 97 28.04 -11.76 -0.21
C SER A 97 29.11 -12.70 0.36
N THR A 98 28.76 -13.97 0.60
CA THR A 98 29.64 -15.17 0.68
C THR A 98 29.02 -16.30 1.53
N ARG A 99 27.83 -16.84 1.18
CA ARG A 99 27.48 -18.22 1.59
C ARG A 99 26.23 -18.75 0.87
N CYS A 100 26.39 -19.31 -0.33
CA CYS A 100 25.58 -20.44 -0.84
C CYS A 100 25.98 -20.75 -2.29
N PHE A 101 27.23 -21.16 -2.51
CA PHE A 101 27.61 -21.98 -3.67
C PHE A 101 28.85 -22.78 -3.26
N ARG A 102 28.67 -23.71 -2.32
CA ARG A 102 29.56 -24.86 -2.19
C ARG A 102 28.85 -26.03 -2.87
N ARG A 103 29.57 -26.56 -3.86
CA ARG A 103 29.33 -27.73 -4.72
C ARG A 103 28.53 -28.86 -4.07
N SER A 104 27.60 -29.45 -4.83
CA SER A 104 27.35 -30.89 -4.77
C SER A 104 27.88 -31.52 -6.06
N PRO A 105 28.67 -32.61 -6.01
CA PRO A 105 29.10 -33.33 -7.20
C PRO A 105 27.94 -34.16 -7.76
N MET A 106 27.94 -34.33 -9.08
CA MET A 106 27.04 -35.21 -9.82
C MET A 106 27.12 -36.64 -9.30
N ALA A 107 25.96 -37.23 -9.05
CA ALA A 107 25.66 -38.65 -9.13
C ALA A 107 24.33 -38.79 -9.87
#